data_AF-A0A2V2F528-F1
#
_entry.id   AF-A0A2V2F528-F1
#
_cell.length_a   1.000
_cell.length_b   1.000
_cell.length_c   1.000
_cell.angle_alpha   90.00
_cell.angle_beta   90.00
_cell.angle_gamma   90.00
#
_symmetry.space_group_name_H-M   'P 1'
#
loop_
_entity.id
_entity.type
_entity.pdbx_description
1 polymer ?
#
loop_
_entity_poly.entity_id
_entity_poly.type
_entity_poly.pdbx_seq_one_letter_code
_entity_poly.pdbx_strand_id
1 'polypeptide(L)'
;MLLKRGKIMKETELRVDRIEEGLAVAYDEDGREYTFCAKLADVAENDILLATLGESDAVVAAKKLTDKTNAVKQDMQARLNRLFDKRGN
;
A
#
# COMPACT_ATOMS: atom_id res chain seq x y z
N MET A 1 -16.81 -22.45 -28.69
CA MET A 1 -17.54 -22.01 -27.48
C MET A 1 -16.53 -21.73 -26.38
N LEU A 2 -16.72 -20.57 -25.74
CA LEU A 2 -15.85 -19.83 -24.81
C LEU A 2 -15.04 -20.66 -23.80
N LEU A 3 -13.71 -20.53 -23.85
CA LEU A 3 -12.81 -20.84 -22.75
C LEU A 3 -13.08 -19.84 -21.61
N LYS A 4 -13.74 -20.30 -20.53
CA LYS A 4 -13.75 -19.58 -19.24
C LYS A 4 -12.32 -19.59 -18.67
N ARG A 5 -11.50 -18.63 -19.09
CA ARG A 5 -10.25 -18.30 -18.39
C ARG A 5 -10.64 -17.75 -17.01
N GLY A 6 -10.45 -18.56 -15.97
CA GLY A 6 -10.50 -18.06 -14.60
C GLY A 6 -9.48 -16.93 -14.47
N LYS A 7 -9.94 -15.72 -14.17
CA LYS A 7 -9.07 -14.56 -13.92
C LYS A 7 -8.15 -14.92 -12.75
N ILE A 8 -6.84 -14.96 -13.00
CA ILE A 8 -5.85 -15.02 -11.95
C ILE A 8 -5.84 -13.63 -11.32
N MET A 9 -6.48 -13.49 -10.16
CA MET A 9 -6.39 -12.30 -9.33
C MET A 9 -5.26 -12.54 -8.32
N LYS A 10 -4.21 -11.72 -8.39
CA LYS A 10 -3.09 -11.79 -7.45
C LYS A 10 -3.29 -10.72 -6.38
N GLU A 11 -3.12 -11.07 -5.12
CA GLU A 11 -3.07 -10.10 -4.03
C GLU A 11 -1.62 -9.67 -3.78
N THR A 12 -1.40 -8.38 -3.55
CA THR A 12 -0.09 -7.85 -3.18
C THR A 12 -0.26 -6.74 -2.16
N GLU A 13 0.67 -6.62 -1.22
CA GLU A 13 0.72 -5.44 -0.36
C GLU A 13 1.40 -4.29 -1.08
N LEU A 14 0.77 -3.11 -1.00
CA LEU A 14 1.28 -1.87 -1.53
C LEU A 14 1.36 -0.83 -0.42
N ARG A 15 2.42 -0.02 -0.44
CA ARG A 15 2.57 1.15 0.42
C ARG A 15 2.41 2.40 -0.42
N VAL A 16 1.43 3.23 -0.09
CA VAL A 16 1.19 4.50 -0.77
C VAL A 16 2.29 5.47 -0.40
N ASP A 17 3.05 5.92 -1.39
CA ASP A 17 4.09 6.94 -1.22
C ASP A 17 3.49 8.33 -1.32
N ARG A 18 2.76 8.61 -2.41
CA ARG A 18 2.21 9.93 -2.71
C ARG A 18 0.91 9.86 -3.50
N ILE A 19 0.16 10.96 -3.50
CA ILE A 19 -1.04 11.15 -4.31
C ILE A 19 -0.83 12.32 -5.28
N GLU A 20 -0.83 12.04 -6.58
CA GLU A 20 -0.64 13.03 -7.65
C GLU A 20 -1.91 13.11 -8.50
N GLU A 21 -2.51 14.28 -8.61
CA GLU A 21 -3.70 14.53 -9.46
C GLU A 21 -4.88 13.54 -9.22
N GLY A 22 -5.00 13.00 -8.00
CA GLY A 22 -6.03 12.02 -7.64
C GLY A 22 -5.67 10.55 -7.96
N LEU A 23 -4.45 10.30 -8.42
CA LEU A 23 -3.84 8.98 -8.56
C LEU A 23 -2.91 8.70 -7.37
N ALA A 24 -3.05 7.55 -6.76
CA ALA A 24 -2.12 7.05 -5.76
C ALA A 24 -0.95 6.35 -6.45
N VAL A 25 0.26 6.73 -6.06
CA VAL A 25 1.50 6.05 -6.42
C VAL A 25 1.91 5.20 -5.23
N ALA A 26 2.02 3.90 -5.44
CA ALA A 26 2.35 2.94 -4.38
C ALA A 26 3.38 1.92 -4.84
N TYR A 27 4.11 1.36 -3.88
CA TYR A 27 5.17 0.40 -4.14
C TYR A 27 4.91 -0.92 -3.41
N ASP A 28 5.22 -2.05 -4.05
CA ASP A 28 5.29 -3.34 -3.35
C ASP A 28 6.60 -3.50 -2.58
N GLU A 29 6.78 -4.65 -1.92
CA GLU A 29 7.99 -4.93 -1.15
C GLU A 29 9.27 -5.04 -2.01
N ASP A 30 9.12 -5.37 -3.29
CA ASP A 30 10.22 -5.46 -4.26
C ASP A 30 10.56 -4.09 -4.89
N GLY A 31 9.81 -3.03 -4.54
CA GLY A 31 10.00 -1.67 -5.03
C GLY A 31 9.38 -1.42 -6.41
N ARG A 32 8.49 -2.30 -6.89
CA ARG A 32 7.75 -2.08 -8.14
C ARG A 32 6.66 -1.05 -7.92
N GLU A 33 6.60 -0.07 -8.82
CA GLU A 33 5.61 1.01 -8.79
C GLU A 33 4.26 0.57 -9.37
N TYR A 34 3.18 0.98 -8.71
CA TYR A 34 1.80 0.83 -9.15
C TYR A 34 1.08 2.17 -9.00
N THR A 35 0.40 2.57 -10.07
CA THR A 35 -0.40 3.80 -10.11
C THR A 35 -1.87 3.47 -10.30
N PHE A 36 -2.73 3.97 -9.41
CA PHE A 36 -4.17 3.67 -9.45
C PHE A 36 -5.01 4.82 -8.88
N CYS A 37 -6.33 4.79 -9.14
CA CYS A 37 -7.23 5.84 -8.67
C CYS A 37 -7.31 5.87 -7.13
N ALA A 38 -6.96 6.99 -6.50
CA ALA A 38 -6.94 7.09 -5.03
C ALA A 38 -8.33 6.87 -4.39
N LYS A 39 -9.39 7.25 -5.12
CA LYS A 39 -10.79 7.06 -4.68
C LYS A 39 -11.22 5.61 -4.56
N LEU A 40 -10.46 4.67 -5.13
CA LEU A 40 -10.78 3.26 -5.17
C LEU A 40 -10.81 2.61 -3.77
N ALA A 41 -10.05 3.16 -2.82
CA ALA A 41 -10.08 2.74 -1.42
C ALA A 41 -9.96 3.92 -0.44
N ASP A 42 -10.32 5.13 -0.88
CA ASP A 42 -10.17 6.38 -0.11
C ASP A 42 -8.76 6.56 0.47
N VAL A 43 -7.72 6.20 -0.31
CA VAL A 43 -6.35 6.02 0.20
C VAL A 43 -5.69 7.35 0.56
N ALA A 44 -4.86 7.34 1.60
CA ALA A 44 -4.01 8.46 2.00
C ALA A 44 -2.53 8.10 1.88
N GLU A 45 -1.66 9.11 1.89
CA GLU A 45 -0.22 8.90 1.93
C GLU A 45 0.20 8.07 3.14
N ASN A 46 1.18 7.18 2.96
CA ASN A 46 1.66 6.23 3.96
C ASN A 46 0.66 5.14 4.38
N ASP A 47 -0.49 5.02 3.70
CA ASP A 47 -1.38 3.88 3.92
C ASP A 47 -0.75 2.59 3.37
N ILE A 48 -0.94 1.50 4.12
CA ILE A 48 -0.62 0.15 3.65
C ILE A 48 -1.91 -0.50 3.18
N LEU A 49 -1.89 -1.03 1.97
CA LEU A 49 -3.05 -1.58 1.28
C LEU A 49 -2.77 -3.03 0.89
N LEU A 50 -3.80 -3.87 0.97
CA LEU A 50 -3.85 -5.12 0.22
C LEU A 50 -4.53 -4.83 -1.12
N ALA A 51 -3.77 -4.83 -2.19
CA ALA A 51 -4.24 -4.59 -3.55
C ALA A 51 -4.52 -5.92 -4.27
N THR A 52 -5.64 -5.97 -4.97
CA THR A 52 -5.94 -7.03 -5.93
C THR A 52 -5.52 -6.57 -7.31
N LEU A 53 -4.58 -7.28 -7.90
CA LEU A 53 -4.10 -7.09 -9.27
C LEU A 53 -4.97 -7.90 -10.23
N GLY A 54 -5.44 -7.24 -11.28
CA GLY A 54 -6.16 -7.81 -12.40
C GLY A 54 -5.24 -8.23 -13.53
N GLU A 55 -5.81 -8.35 -14.73
CA GLU A 55 -5.03 -8.59 -15.94
C GLU A 55 -4.07 -7.42 -16.19
N SER A 56 -2.85 -7.72 -16.64
CA SER A 56 -1.77 -6.75 -16.87
C SER A 56 -1.24 -6.04 -15.61
N ASP A 57 -1.33 -6.67 -14.44
CA ASP A 57 -0.87 -6.13 -13.14
C ASP A 57 -1.55 -4.81 -12.72
N ALA A 58 -2.71 -4.48 -13.31
CA ALA A 58 -3.46 -3.30 -12.93
C ALA A 58 -4.16 -3.50 -11.58
N VAL A 59 -4.11 -2.50 -10.69
CA VAL A 59 -4.84 -2.53 -9.41
C VAL A 59 -6.34 -2.37 -9.71
N VAL A 60 -7.13 -3.39 -9.41
CA VAL A 60 -8.59 -3.42 -9.66
C VAL A 60 -9.41 -3.29 -8.38
N ALA A 61 -8.83 -3.63 -7.24
CA ALA A 61 -9.40 -3.42 -5.92
C ALA A 61 -8.26 -3.14 -4.93
N ALA A 62 -8.54 -2.40 -3.86
CA ALA A 62 -7.60 -2.18 -2.77
C ALA A 62 -8.36 -2.13 -1.45
N LYS A 63 -7.77 -2.70 -0.40
CA LYS A 63 -8.30 -2.67 0.96
C LYS A 63 -7.25 -2.10 1.89
N LYS A 64 -7.60 -1.07 2.67
CA LYS A 64 -6.71 -0.54 3.70
C LYS A 64 -6.43 -1.58 4.78
N LEU A 65 -5.16 -1.76 5.10
CA LEU A 65 -4.70 -2.54 6.24
C LEU A 65 -4.47 -1.57 7.41
N THR A 66 -5.56 -1.07 7.99
CA THR A 66 -5.53 -0.04 9.05
C THR A 66 -4.72 -0.48 10.26
N ASP A 67 -4.88 -1.74 10.68
CA ASP A 67 -4.19 -2.27 11.86
C ASP A 67 -2.69 -2.37 11.61
N LYS A 68 -2.29 -2.82 10.42
CA LYS A 68 -0.87 -2.90 10.03
C LYS A 68 -0.27 -1.50 9.86
N THR A 69 -1.01 -0.57 9.26
CA THR A 69 -0.60 0.83 9.12
C THR A 69 -0.36 1.46 10.49
N ASN A 70 -1.25 1.25 11.45
CA ASN A 70 -1.11 1.75 12.82
C ASN A 70 0.05 1.10 13.57
N ALA A 71 0.24 -0.21 13.42
CA ALA A 71 1.36 -0.92 14.03
C ALA A 71 2.71 -0.40 13.52
N VAL A 72 2.85 -0.18 12.20
CA VAL A 72 4.08 0.38 11.61
C VAL A 72 4.34 1.81 12.11
N LYS A 73 3.30 2.65 12.19
CA LYS A 73 3.43 4.02 12.75
C LYS A 73 3.89 3.99 14.22
N GLN A 74 3.32 3.09 15.04
CA GLN A 74 3.72 2.94 16.44
C GLN A 74 5.15 2.44 16.59
N ASP A 75 5.59 1.46 15.78
CA ASP A 75 6.97 0.97 15.78
C ASP A 75 7.96 2.09 15.42
N MET A 76 7.67 2.85 14.35
CA MET A 76 8.49 3.97 13.93
C MET A 76 8.59 5.03 15.04
N GLN A 77 7.47 5.38 15.68
CA GLN A 77 7.47 6.32 16.80
C GLN A 77 8.30 5.81 17.99
N ALA A 78 8.17 4.54 18.34
CA ALA A 78 8.95 3.94 19.42
C ALA A 78 10.45 3.94 19.11
N ARG A 79 10.83 3.66 17.86
CA ARG A 79 12.22 3.72 17.40
C ARG A 79 12.78 5.14 17.43
N LEU A 80 11.99 6.13 17.01
CA LEU A 80 12.35 7.54 17.10
C LEU A 80 12.59 7.95 18.56
N ASN A 81 11.66 7.63 19.46
CA ASN A 81 11.79 7.94 20.88
C ASN A 81 13.09 7.36 21.45
N ARG A 82 13.42 6.09 21.15
CA ARG A 82 14.68 5.47 21.60
C ARG A 82 15.94 6.15 21.05
N LEU A 83 15.89 6.70 19.83
CA LEU A 83 17.02 7.41 19.24
C LEU A 83 17.24 8.77 19.91
N PHE A 84 16.17 9.46 20.30
CA PHE A 84 16.25 10.75 20.98
C PHE A 84 16.53 10.61 22.48
N ASP A 85 16.02 9.58 23.15
CA ASP A 85 16.36 9.25 24.54
C ASP A 85 17.86 8.98 24.71
N LYS A 86 18.52 8.41 23.69
CA LYS A 86 19.97 8.17 23.68
C LYS A 86 20.82 9.41 23.37
N ARG A 87 20.24 10.51 22.87
CA ARG A 87 20.95 11.77 22.61
C ARG A 87 20.82 12.78 23.76
N GLY A 88 20.01 12.48 24.78
CA GLY A 88 19.74 13.35 25.92
C GLY A 88 20.53 13.05 27.19
N ASN A 89 21.62 12.28 27.13
CA ASN A 89 22.48 12.00 28.28
C ASN A 89 23.97 12.13 27.92
#